data_AF-A0AB35Y747-F1
#
_entry.id   AF-A0AB35Y747-F1
#
_cell.length_a   1.000
_cell.length_b   1.000
_cell.length_c   1.000
_cell.angle_alpha   90.00
_cell.angle_beta   90.00
_cell.angle_gamma   90.00
#
_symmetry.space_group_name_H-M   'P 1'
#
loop_
_entity.id
_entity.type
_entity.pdbx_description
1 polymer ?
#
loop_
_entity_poly.entity_id
_entity_poly.type
_entity_poly.pdbx_seq_one_letter_code
_entity_poly.pdbx_strand_id
1 'polypeptide(L)'
;MSNISRRKFLKGAGVAALAVAAAGVLAGCSDQSTPDTGKKRPITLKYMVTKGASIVKEVPYSVPALAETVSFKTIQDNVPADLKDYEFESTEDKKIPADGVVVIKMHKKAAAKPMKKVTIKYTTGTSEVISTDFKFYELEVDENATALTQEQLDSLPSENCAYRILKADEKFFGYSQGVIKDGVATVYVEAKN
;
A
#
# COMPACT_ATOMS: atom_id res chain seq x y z
N MET A 1 71.26 49.28 6.52
CA MET A 1 70.10 50.04 5.99
C MET A 1 70.29 50.08 4.48
N SER A 2 69.47 49.51 3.61
CA SER A 2 68.03 49.22 3.67
C SER A 2 67.72 47.94 2.87
N ASN A 3 66.97 47.01 3.47
CA ASN A 3 66.29 45.95 2.73
C ASN A 3 65.08 46.58 2.03
N ILE A 4 65.17 46.75 0.71
CA ILE A 4 64.07 47.12 -0.19
C ILE A 4 63.77 45.87 -1.03
N SER A 5 62.76 45.11 -0.66
CA SER A 5 61.33 45.29 -0.97
C SER A 5 60.97 44.89 -2.40
N ARG A 6 60.52 43.63 -2.48
CA ARG A 6 59.48 43.06 -3.36
C ARG A 6 59.08 43.92 -4.56
N ARG A 7 59.41 43.40 -5.75
CA ARG A 7 58.44 42.99 -6.79
C ARG A 7 59.21 42.35 -7.96
N LYS A 8 59.33 41.01 -7.92
CA LYS A 8 59.52 40.22 -9.15
C LYS A 8 58.20 40.30 -9.92
N PHE A 9 58.11 41.34 -10.73
CA PHE A 9 57.24 41.35 -11.88
C PHE A 9 57.75 40.33 -12.90
N LEU A 10 56.79 39.83 -13.67
CA LEU A 10 56.89 39.36 -15.04
C LEU A 10 56.87 37.85 -15.29
N LYS A 11 55.68 37.42 -15.75
CA LYS A 11 55.37 36.52 -16.89
C LYS A 11 55.85 35.06 -16.76
N GLY A 12 55.05 34.02 -16.96
CA GLY A 12 53.77 33.89 -17.66
C GLY A 12 53.83 32.57 -18.42
N ALA A 13 52.88 31.66 -18.18
CA ALA A 13 52.53 30.51 -19.02
C ALA A 13 51.56 29.62 -18.22
N GLY A 14 50.43 29.21 -18.82
CA GLY A 14 49.53 28.23 -18.20
C GLY A 14 48.05 28.56 -18.34
N VAL A 15 47.63 28.90 -19.56
CA VAL A 15 46.23 28.75 -19.96
C VAL A 15 45.91 27.26 -19.96
N ALA A 16 45.04 26.82 -19.07
CA ALA A 16 44.27 25.60 -19.25
C ALA A 16 42.81 25.94 -18.94
N ALA A 17 42.10 26.35 -19.99
CA ALA A 17 40.66 26.44 -19.98
C ALA A 17 40.10 25.05 -19.71
N LEU A 18 39.51 24.84 -18.53
CA LEU A 18 38.70 23.66 -18.26
C LEU A 18 37.38 23.85 -19.02
N ALA A 19 37.32 23.32 -20.23
CA ALA A 19 36.08 23.20 -20.98
C ALA A 19 35.23 22.09 -20.32
N VAL A 20 34.31 22.47 -19.44
CA VAL A 20 33.14 21.63 -19.14
C VAL A 20 32.06 22.07 -20.11
N ALA A 21 31.95 21.33 -21.21
CA ALA A 21 30.88 21.47 -22.18
C ALA A 21 29.55 21.15 -21.48
N ALA A 22 28.76 22.19 -21.25
CA ALA A 22 27.34 22.07 -20.99
C ALA A 22 26.59 21.93 -22.33
N ALA A 23 25.54 21.11 -22.27
CA ALA A 23 24.40 21.04 -23.19
C ALA A 23 24.60 20.42 -24.57
N GLY A 24 23.83 19.36 -24.83
CA GLY A 24 23.37 19.06 -26.20
C GLY A 24 23.17 17.60 -26.56
N VAL A 25 22.28 16.86 -25.91
CA VAL A 25 21.41 15.92 -26.64
C VAL A 25 19.97 16.13 -26.17
N LEU A 26 19.22 16.87 -26.98
CA LEU A 26 17.77 16.82 -27.01
C LEU A 26 17.31 15.42 -27.44
N ALA A 27 16.44 14.81 -26.66
CA ALA A 27 15.25 14.12 -27.14
C ALA A 27 14.38 13.83 -25.90
N GLY A 28 13.09 14.17 -25.96
CA GLY A 28 12.17 14.02 -24.85
C GLY A 28 12.20 12.60 -24.26
N CYS A 29 12.36 12.52 -22.94
CA CYS A 29 12.30 11.27 -22.20
C CYS A 29 10.99 11.23 -21.40
N SER A 30 9.89 11.14 -22.13
CA SER A 30 8.77 10.33 -21.69
C SER A 30 9.23 8.88 -21.86
N ASP A 31 9.18 8.09 -20.80
CA ASP A 31 9.59 6.67 -20.78
C ASP A 31 11.10 6.39 -20.91
N GLN A 32 11.90 6.93 -19.99
CA GLN A 32 13.27 6.47 -19.80
C GLN A 32 13.29 5.08 -19.16
N SER A 33 13.06 4.07 -19.99
CA SER A 33 13.67 2.76 -19.78
C SER A 33 15.18 3.01 -19.68
N THR A 34 15.78 2.72 -18.53
CA THR A 34 17.23 2.86 -18.30
C THR A 34 18.01 2.30 -19.49
N PRO A 35 19.02 3.02 -20.03
CA PRO A 35 19.81 2.54 -21.17
C PRO A 35 20.45 1.19 -20.80
N ASP A 36 19.96 0.11 -21.42
CA ASP A 36 20.50 -1.22 -21.19
C ASP A 36 21.83 -1.32 -21.94
N THR A 37 22.92 -1.08 -21.21
CA THR A 37 24.30 -1.25 -21.73
C THR A 37 24.67 -2.72 -21.91
N GLY A 38 23.75 -3.67 -21.66
CA GLY A 38 23.99 -5.11 -21.64
C GLY A 38 24.80 -5.59 -20.44
N LYS A 39 25.45 -4.67 -19.71
CA LYS A 39 26.12 -4.97 -18.44
C LYS A 39 25.08 -5.02 -17.33
N LYS A 40 24.95 -6.20 -16.72
CA LYS A 40 24.19 -6.39 -15.49
C LYS A 40 25.13 -6.34 -14.29
N ARG A 41 24.61 -5.85 -13.15
CA ARG A 41 25.30 -5.92 -11.86
C ARG A 41 24.51 -6.80 -10.90
N PRO A 42 25.18 -7.63 -10.09
CA PRO A 42 24.53 -8.47 -9.09
C PRO A 42 24.03 -7.60 -7.93
N ILE A 43 22.86 -7.94 -7.42
CA ILE A 43 22.27 -7.39 -6.20
C ILE A 43 21.66 -8.53 -5.38
N THR A 44 21.32 -8.24 -4.13
CA THR A 44 20.67 -9.20 -3.23
C THR A 44 19.33 -8.66 -2.79
N LEU A 45 18.26 -9.42 -3.00
CA LEU A 45 16.93 -9.17 -2.44
C LEU A 45 16.84 -9.86 -1.08
N LYS A 46 16.77 -9.07 -0.01
CA LYS A 46 16.73 -9.55 1.37
C LYS A 46 15.31 -9.43 1.93
N TYR A 47 14.58 -10.55 1.91
CA TYR A 47 13.24 -10.66 2.47
C TYR A 47 13.35 -10.89 3.98
N MET A 48 12.80 -9.97 4.76
CA MET A 48 12.84 -9.98 6.21
C MET A 48 11.41 -9.95 6.77
N VAL A 49 11.05 -10.97 7.53
CA VAL A 49 9.80 -10.97 8.29
C VAL A 49 9.99 -10.18 9.57
N THR A 50 9.21 -9.12 9.76
CA THR A 50 9.37 -8.14 10.86
C THR A 50 8.37 -8.32 11.99
N LYS A 51 7.23 -8.98 11.72
CA LYS A 51 6.16 -9.25 12.70
C LYS A 51 5.91 -10.75 12.83
N GLY A 52 5.97 -11.26 14.06
CA GLY A 52 5.76 -12.67 14.36
C GLY A 52 7.07 -13.46 14.29
N ALA A 53 7.37 -14.05 13.13
CA ALA A 53 8.56 -14.89 12.94
C ALA A 53 9.78 -14.07 12.51
N SER A 54 10.98 -14.43 12.98
CA SER A 54 12.24 -13.82 12.53
C SER A 54 12.86 -14.63 11.40
N ILE A 55 12.26 -14.54 10.20
CA ILE A 55 12.75 -15.23 9.00
C ILE A 55 13.47 -14.22 8.11
N VAL A 56 14.68 -14.60 7.67
CA VAL A 56 15.46 -13.83 6.69
C VAL A 56 15.81 -14.76 5.53
N LYS A 57 15.50 -14.33 4.31
CA LYS A 57 15.85 -15.03 3.07
C LYS A 57 16.51 -14.06 2.11
N GLU A 58 17.60 -14.50 1.51
CA GLU A 58 18.37 -13.72 0.54
C GLU A 58 18.28 -14.39 -0.82
N VAL A 59 17.88 -13.62 -1.83
CA VAL A 59 17.73 -14.08 -3.21
C VAL A 59 18.67 -13.27 -4.09
N PRO A 60 19.64 -13.90 -4.77
CA PRO A 60 20.50 -13.20 -5.71
C PRO A 60 19.69 -12.77 -6.94
N TYR A 61 19.87 -11.53 -7.38
CA TYR A 61 19.24 -11.00 -8.58
C TYR A 61 20.23 -10.14 -9.38
N SER A 62 19.91 -9.83 -10.63
CA SER A 62 20.78 -9.00 -11.49
C SER A 62 19.97 -7.94 -12.19
N VAL A 63 20.39 -6.69 -12.02
CA VAL A 63 19.77 -5.50 -12.61
C VAL A 63 20.68 -4.88 -13.67
N PRO A 64 20.15 -4.07 -14.60
CA PRO A 64 20.97 -3.23 -15.47
C PRO A 64 21.97 -2.39 -14.66
N ALA A 65 23.16 -2.16 -15.20
CA ALA A 65 24.23 -1.43 -14.50
C ALA A 65 23.81 -0.03 -14.02
N LEU A 66 22.92 0.63 -14.76
CA LEU A 66 22.41 1.98 -14.47
C LEU A 66 21.09 2.00 -13.70
N ALA A 67 20.55 0.83 -13.32
CA ALA A 67 19.30 0.79 -12.55
C ALA A 67 19.52 1.33 -11.13
N GLU A 68 18.73 2.32 -10.74
CA GLU A 68 18.73 2.91 -9.40
C GLU A 68 17.66 2.28 -8.49
N THR A 69 16.67 1.59 -9.06
CA THR A 69 15.54 0.99 -8.36
C THR A 69 15.27 -0.44 -8.83
N VAL A 70 14.62 -1.22 -7.96
CA VAL A 70 13.98 -2.49 -8.29
C VAL A 70 12.48 -2.29 -8.17
N SER A 71 11.75 -2.69 -9.21
CA SER A 71 10.29 -2.58 -9.22
C SER A 71 9.64 -3.55 -8.25
N PHE A 72 8.50 -3.16 -7.68
CA PHE A 72 7.72 -4.04 -6.79
C PHE A 72 7.32 -5.34 -7.48
N LYS A 73 6.97 -5.29 -8.76
CA LYS A 73 6.69 -6.49 -9.57
C LYS A 73 7.85 -7.48 -9.57
N THR A 74 9.08 -7.00 -9.77
CA THR A 74 10.28 -7.85 -9.71
C THR A 74 10.46 -8.47 -8.33
N ILE A 75 10.19 -7.71 -7.27
CA ILE A 75 10.25 -8.20 -5.89
C ILE A 75 9.20 -9.30 -5.66
N GLN A 76 7.99 -9.15 -6.20
CA GLN A 76 6.91 -10.15 -6.11
C GLN A 76 7.26 -11.44 -6.87
N ASP A 77 7.82 -11.32 -8.07
CA ASP A 77 8.16 -12.47 -8.91
C ASP A 77 9.30 -13.33 -8.31
N ASN A 78 10.10 -12.75 -7.39
CA ASN A 78 11.25 -13.42 -6.76
C ASN A 78 10.99 -13.83 -5.29
N VAL A 79 9.75 -13.83 -4.81
CA VAL A 79 9.42 -14.24 -3.43
C VAL A 79 9.76 -15.71 -3.20
N PRO A 80 10.54 -16.05 -2.15
CA PRO A 80 10.81 -17.42 -1.76
C PRO A 80 9.52 -18.22 -1.47
N ALA A 81 9.49 -19.51 -1.82
CA ALA A 81 8.31 -20.35 -1.62
C ALA A 81 7.81 -20.37 -0.16
N ASP A 82 8.72 -20.37 0.81
CA ASP A 82 8.43 -20.34 2.25
C ASP A 82 7.74 -19.04 2.72
N LEU A 83 7.75 -17.99 1.90
CA LEU A 83 7.21 -16.67 2.21
C LEU A 83 5.92 -16.35 1.46
N LYS A 84 5.29 -17.33 0.79
CA LYS A 84 4.02 -17.14 0.07
C LYS A 84 2.84 -16.75 0.97
N ASP A 85 2.88 -17.14 2.23
CA ASP A 85 1.86 -16.81 3.24
C ASP A 85 2.14 -15.48 3.97
N TYR A 86 3.05 -14.67 3.43
CA TYR A 86 3.43 -13.38 3.97
C TYR A 86 3.05 -12.26 3.00
N GLU A 87 2.77 -11.09 3.56
CA GLU A 87 2.44 -9.88 2.81
C GLU A 87 3.52 -8.81 3.00
N PHE A 88 3.68 -7.93 2.01
CA PHE A 88 4.70 -6.89 2.03
C PHE A 88 4.26 -5.70 2.88
N GLU A 89 5.20 -5.09 3.61
CA GLU A 89 4.92 -3.83 4.34
C GLU A 89 4.73 -2.63 3.40
N SER A 90 5.20 -2.73 2.16
CA SER A 90 5.21 -1.65 1.19
C SER A 90 5.16 -2.23 -0.22
N THR A 91 4.30 -1.67 -1.06
CA THR A 91 4.12 -2.02 -2.47
C THR A 91 4.86 -1.07 -3.41
N GLU A 92 5.77 -0.25 -2.86
CA GLU A 92 6.54 0.71 -3.62
C GLU A 92 7.83 0.09 -4.16
N ASP A 93 8.30 0.63 -5.28
CA ASP A 93 9.61 0.33 -5.82
C ASP A 93 10.71 0.67 -4.80
N LYS A 94 11.75 -0.16 -4.74
CA LYS A 94 12.84 0.01 -3.77
C LYS A 94 14.08 0.54 -4.44
N LYS A 95 14.68 1.58 -3.87
CA LYS A 95 16.01 2.04 -4.27
C LYS A 95 17.05 0.95 -4.01
N ILE A 96 18.01 0.83 -4.91
CA ILE A 96 19.16 -0.05 -4.77
C ILE A 96 20.24 0.71 -3.99
N PRO A 97 20.55 0.31 -2.74
CA PRO A 97 21.60 1.00 -1.99
C PRO A 97 22.98 0.69 -2.56
N ALA A 98 23.99 1.43 -2.11
CA ALA A 98 25.36 1.30 -2.61
C ALA A 98 25.99 -0.09 -2.36
N ASP A 99 25.53 -0.80 -1.31
CA ASP A 99 25.94 -2.16 -0.99
C ASP A 99 25.25 -3.23 -1.86
N GLY A 100 24.28 -2.84 -2.69
CA GLY A 100 23.51 -3.75 -3.55
C GLY A 100 22.52 -4.64 -2.79
N VAL A 101 22.22 -4.36 -1.52
CA VAL A 101 21.28 -5.16 -0.70
C VAL A 101 19.96 -4.43 -0.57
N VAL A 102 18.93 -4.91 -1.27
CA VAL A 102 17.57 -4.37 -1.20
C VAL A 102 16.82 -5.07 -0.08
N VAL A 103 16.47 -4.36 0.99
CA VAL A 103 15.71 -4.93 2.11
C VAL A 103 14.21 -4.83 1.84
N ILE A 104 13.55 -5.99 1.87
CA ILE A 104 12.11 -6.14 1.67
C ILE A 104 11.50 -6.63 2.98
N LYS A 105 10.69 -5.78 3.60
CA LYS A 105 10.01 -6.13 4.85
C LYS A 105 8.66 -6.78 4.55
N MET A 106 8.41 -7.89 5.22
CA MET A 106 7.18 -8.65 5.12
C MET A 106 6.64 -8.95 6.52
N HIS A 107 5.36 -9.27 6.61
CA HIS A 107 4.75 -9.82 7.81
C HIS A 107 3.80 -10.94 7.45
N LYS A 108 3.54 -11.82 8.42
CA LYS A 108 2.65 -12.95 8.19
C LYS A 108 1.27 -12.41 7.80
N LYS A 109 0.71 -12.92 6.70
CA LYS A 109 -0.63 -12.54 6.26
C LYS A 109 -1.60 -12.82 7.39
N ALA A 110 -2.54 -11.89 7.63
CA ALA A 110 -3.62 -12.17 8.54
C ALA A 110 -4.37 -13.42 8.07
N ALA A 111 -4.55 -14.40 8.96
CA ALA A 111 -5.41 -15.53 8.66
C ALA A 111 -6.79 -14.96 8.27
N ALA A 112 -7.33 -15.39 7.13
CA ALA A 112 -8.69 -15.03 6.77
C ALA A 112 -9.58 -15.44 7.93
N LYS A 113 -10.29 -14.47 8.50
CA LYS A 113 -11.22 -14.76 9.59
C LYS A 113 -12.33 -15.64 9.01
N PRO A 114 -12.74 -16.72 9.70
CA PRO A 114 -13.86 -17.52 9.25
C PRO A 114 -15.09 -16.60 9.10
N MET A 115 -15.86 -16.81 8.03
CA MET A 115 -17.04 -16.00 7.73
C MET A 115 -18.29 -16.87 7.74
N LYS A 116 -19.41 -16.27 8.15
CA LYS A 116 -20.76 -16.84 8.07
C LYS A 116 -21.67 -15.92 7.27
N LYS A 117 -22.67 -16.48 6.62
CA LYS A 117 -23.75 -15.71 6.01
C LYS A 117 -24.79 -15.36 7.07
N VAL A 118 -25.21 -14.10 7.09
CA VAL A 118 -26.34 -13.63 7.91
C VAL A 118 -27.40 -13.00 7.02
N THR A 119 -28.66 -13.24 7.34
CA THR A 119 -29.80 -12.57 6.72
C THR A 119 -30.01 -11.22 7.38
N ILE A 120 -30.26 -10.17 6.60
CA ILE A 120 -30.53 -8.83 7.11
C ILE A 120 -32.03 -8.58 7.12
N LYS A 121 -32.54 -8.21 8.29
CA LYS A 121 -33.93 -7.77 8.48
C LYS A 121 -33.96 -6.27 8.76
N TYR A 122 -34.52 -5.51 7.83
CA TYR A 122 -34.75 -4.08 8.00
C TYR A 122 -36.07 -3.84 8.73
N THR A 123 -36.10 -2.95 9.72
CA THR A 123 -37.31 -2.67 10.48
C THR A 123 -37.37 -1.23 10.97
N THR A 124 -38.58 -0.66 11.00
CA THR A 124 -38.86 0.60 11.70
C THR A 124 -39.16 0.39 13.19
N GLY A 125 -38.89 -0.82 13.72
CA GLY A 125 -39.22 -1.23 15.07
C GLY A 125 -40.62 -1.80 15.24
N THR A 126 -41.58 -1.35 14.44
CA THR A 126 -42.97 -1.84 14.45
C THR A 126 -43.26 -2.83 13.34
N SER A 127 -42.64 -2.63 12.17
CA SER A 127 -42.84 -3.46 10.98
C SER A 127 -41.52 -3.75 10.29
N GLU A 128 -41.48 -4.86 9.55
CA GLU A 128 -40.39 -5.17 8.64
C GLU A 128 -40.51 -4.32 7.37
N VAL A 129 -39.37 -3.90 6.83
CA VAL A 129 -39.27 -3.09 5.62
C VAL A 129 -38.66 -3.96 4.52
N ILE A 130 -39.45 -4.24 3.49
CA ILE A 130 -38.97 -4.90 2.27
C ILE A 130 -39.04 -3.85 1.17
N SER A 131 -37.87 -3.38 0.73
CA SER A 131 -37.71 -2.34 -0.30
C SER A 131 -36.51 -2.64 -1.21
N THR A 132 -36.56 -2.14 -2.44
CA THR A 132 -35.41 -2.08 -3.36
C THR A 132 -34.39 -1.01 -2.96
N ASP A 133 -34.68 -0.21 -1.93
CA ASP A 133 -33.78 0.79 -1.37
C ASP A 133 -32.56 0.21 -0.66
N PHE A 134 -32.54 -1.11 -0.40
CA PHE A 134 -31.44 -1.81 0.24
C PHE A 134 -30.73 -2.72 -0.76
N LYS A 135 -29.39 -2.66 -0.78
CA LYS A 135 -28.56 -3.43 -1.71
C LYS A 135 -28.50 -4.91 -1.35
N PHE A 136 -28.57 -5.22 -0.06
CA PHE A 136 -28.30 -6.56 0.47
C PHE A 136 -29.38 -7.00 1.45
N TYR A 137 -29.84 -8.24 1.32
CA TYR A 137 -30.62 -8.95 2.34
C TYR A 137 -29.85 -10.11 2.95
N GLU A 138 -28.64 -10.36 2.46
CA GLU A 138 -27.69 -11.33 2.99
C GLU A 138 -26.31 -10.70 2.96
N LEU A 139 -25.51 -10.95 4.00
CA LEU A 139 -24.15 -10.44 4.10
C LEU A 139 -23.23 -11.50 4.72
N GLU A 140 -22.03 -11.61 4.18
CA GLU A 140 -20.96 -12.41 4.81
C GLU A 140 -20.27 -11.56 5.87
N VAL A 141 -20.26 -12.08 7.10
CA VAL A 141 -19.69 -11.43 8.28
C VAL A 141 -18.77 -12.39 8.99
N ASP A 142 -17.93 -11.89 9.90
CA ASP A 142 -17.09 -12.73 10.77
C ASP A 142 -17.96 -13.79 11.48
N GLU A 143 -17.49 -15.03 11.56
CA GLU A 143 -18.19 -16.14 12.22
C GLU A 143 -18.56 -15.78 13.67
N ASN A 144 -17.71 -15.01 14.35
CA ASN A 144 -17.91 -14.57 15.73
C ASN A 144 -18.62 -13.22 15.83
N ALA A 145 -19.05 -12.62 14.71
CA ALA A 145 -19.79 -11.37 14.72
C ALA A 145 -21.10 -11.52 15.50
N THR A 146 -21.28 -10.64 16.48
CA THR A 146 -22.52 -10.48 17.27
C THR A 146 -23.35 -9.28 16.81
N ALA A 147 -22.76 -8.38 16.01
CA ALA A 147 -23.43 -7.24 15.40
C ALA A 147 -22.70 -6.81 14.11
N LEU A 148 -23.42 -6.10 13.24
CA LEU A 148 -22.85 -5.46 12.05
C LEU A 148 -21.96 -4.27 12.44
N THR A 149 -20.86 -4.09 11.73
CA THR A 149 -19.99 -2.91 11.88
C THR A 149 -20.60 -1.67 11.22
N GLN A 150 -20.09 -0.49 11.54
CA GLN A 150 -20.52 0.75 10.87
C GLN A 150 -20.31 0.69 9.36
N GLU A 151 -19.15 0.21 8.90
CA GLU A 151 -18.86 0.05 7.47
C GLU A 151 -19.86 -0.89 6.78
N GLN A 152 -20.25 -1.98 7.45
CA GLN A 152 -21.26 -2.88 6.93
C GLN A 152 -22.62 -2.19 6.83
N LEU A 153 -23.05 -1.46 7.86
CA LEU A 153 -24.30 -0.69 7.87
C LEU A 153 -24.32 0.39 6.77
N ASP A 154 -23.22 1.11 6.59
CA ASP A 154 -23.09 2.17 5.57
C ASP A 154 -23.10 1.63 4.14
N SER A 155 -22.80 0.34 3.96
CA SER A 155 -22.84 -0.33 2.67
C SER A 155 -24.22 -0.81 2.25
N LEU A 156 -25.17 -0.93 3.20
CA LEU A 156 -26.51 -1.48 2.96
C LEU A 156 -27.44 -0.60 2.09
N PRO A 157 -27.47 0.74 2.22
CA PRO A 157 -28.41 1.57 1.47
C PRO A 157 -27.97 1.73 0.01
N SER A 158 -28.95 1.81 -0.90
CA SER A 158 -28.77 2.25 -2.28
C SER A 158 -28.49 3.75 -2.36
N GLU A 159 -28.00 4.24 -3.52
CA GLU A 159 -27.66 5.66 -3.70
C GLU A 159 -28.82 6.61 -3.38
N ASN A 160 -30.06 6.21 -3.69
CA ASN A 160 -31.28 7.00 -3.48
C ASN A 160 -32.18 6.40 -2.40
N CYS A 161 -31.60 5.70 -1.42
CA CYS A 161 -32.36 5.02 -0.37
C CYS A 161 -33.27 6.00 0.38
N ALA A 162 -34.59 5.74 0.34
CA ALA A 162 -35.62 6.51 1.05
C ALA A 162 -35.54 6.37 2.59
N TYR A 163 -34.66 5.51 3.10
CA TYR A 163 -34.49 5.25 4.52
C TYR A 163 -33.11 5.72 5.00
N ARG A 164 -33.07 6.19 6.25
CA ARG A 164 -31.86 6.40 7.05
C ARG A 164 -31.63 5.15 7.88
N ILE A 165 -30.52 4.47 7.66
CA ILE A 165 -30.08 3.38 8.53
C ILE A 165 -29.42 4.02 9.76
N LEU A 166 -29.82 3.60 10.96
CA LEU A 166 -29.20 4.08 12.19
C LEU A 166 -27.74 3.63 12.27
N LYS A 167 -26.87 4.46 12.86
CA LYS A 167 -25.47 4.11 13.10
C LYS A 167 -25.32 3.01 14.17
N ALA A 168 -24.17 2.36 14.18
CA ALA A 168 -23.86 1.27 15.11
C ALA A 168 -23.92 1.70 16.59
N ASP A 169 -23.63 2.97 16.89
CA ASP A 169 -23.68 3.56 18.23
C ASP A 169 -25.05 4.16 18.58
N GLU A 170 -25.93 4.36 17.60
CA GLU A 170 -27.31 4.81 17.81
C GLU A 170 -28.16 3.66 18.40
N LYS A 171 -28.99 3.99 19.39
CA LYS A 171 -29.94 3.04 19.99
C LYS A 171 -31.35 3.34 19.49
N PHE A 172 -32.05 2.30 19.05
CA PHE A 172 -33.46 2.38 18.71
C PHE A 172 -34.29 1.98 19.94
N PHE A 173 -34.90 2.94 20.65
CA PHE A 173 -35.68 2.67 21.89
C PHE A 173 -34.97 1.75 22.90
N GLY A 174 -33.64 1.90 23.05
CA GLY A 174 -32.81 1.08 23.95
C GLY A 174 -32.24 -0.19 23.32
N TYR A 175 -32.67 -0.58 22.12
CA TYR A 175 -32.10 -1.68 21.34
C TYR A 175 -30.85 -1.24 20.57
N SER A 176 -29.82 -2.10 20.57
CA SER A 176 -28.60 -1.89 19.79
C SER A 176 -28.82 -2.18 18.30
N GLN A 177 -28.15 -1.41 17.46
CA GLN A 177 -28.22 -1.54 16.01
C GLN A 177 -27.45 -2.75 15.47
N GLY A 178 -27.98 -3.39 14.41
CA GLY A 178 -27.26 -4.40 13.64
C GLY A 178 -27.00 -5.71 14.39
N VAL A 179 -27.68 -5.96 15.52
CA VAL A 179 -27.46 -7.15 16.36
C VAL A 179 -27.78 -8.42 15.58
N ILE A 180 -26.88 -9.39 15.66
CA ILE A 180 -26.98 -10.70 15.01
C ILE A 180 -27.45 -11.72 16.04
N LYS A 181 -28.60 -12.34 15.81
CA LYS A 181 -29.12 -13.48 16.59
C LYS A 181 -29.64 -14.55 15.64
N ASP A 182 -29.28 -15.80 15.89
CA ASP A 182 -29.74 -16.96 15.11
C ASP A 182 -29.57 -16.80 13.59
N GLY A 183 -28.46 -16.18 13.16
CA GLY A 183 -28.15 -15.93 11.76
C GLY A 183 -28.87 -14.72 11.13
N VAL A 184 -29.64 -13.96 11.91
CA VAL A 184 -30.37 -12.78 11.43
C VAL A 184 -29.81 -11.51 12.08
N ALA A 185 -29.37 -10.56 11.25
CA ALA A 185 -28.98 -9.21 11.65
C ALA A 185 -30.20 -8.27 11.61
N THR A 186 -30.56 -7.69 12.75
CA THR A 186 -31.67 -6.72 12.82
C THR A 186 -31.15 -5.30 12.61
N VAL A 187 -31.63 -4.63 11.57
CA VAL A 187 -31.22 -3.27 11.18
C VAL A 187 -32.40 -2.33 11.31
N TYR A 188 -32.29 -1.37 12.23
CA TYR A 188 -33.27 -0.32 12.44
C TYR A 188 -33.08 0.81 11.42
N VAL A 189 -34.20 1.24 10.84
CA VAL A 189 -34.25 2.28 9.82
C VAL A 189 -35.36 3.30 10.09
N GLU A 190 -35.17 4.52 9.63
CA GLU A 190 -36.13 5.61 9.70
C GLU A 190 -36.42 6.14 8.28
N ALA A 191 -37.67 6.47 7.97
CA ALA A 191 -37.97 7.12 6.69
C ALA A 191 -37.34 8.52 6.64
N LYS A 192 -36.70 8.86 5.52
CA LYS A 192 -36.25 10.23 5.24
C LYS A 192 -37.49 11.03 4.83
N ASN A 193 -37.90 11.98 5.66
CA ASN A 193 -38.96 12.95 5.31
C ASN A 193 -38.45 13.96 4.29
#